data_AF-A0A0B1RC37-F1
#
_entry.id   AF-A0A0B1RC37-F1
#
_cell.length_a   1.000
_cell.length_b   1.000
_cell.length_c   1.000
_cell.angle_alpha   90.00
_cell.angle_beta   90.00
_cell.angle_gamma   90.00
#
_symmetry.space_group_name_H-M   'P 1'
#
loop_
_entity.id
_entity.type
_entity.pdbx_description
1 polymer ?
#
loop_
_entity_poly.entity_id
_entity_poly.type
_entity_poly.pdbx_seq_one_letter_code
_entity_poly.pdbx_strand_id
1 'polypeptide(L)' 'MKDSEDELTESLYWEACRITGMICLNLADRGQQTDRNRLIRELVKLVKASEKENEVCNPSLIFAIEQLRGDDPDEVRLHS' A
#
# COMPACT_ATOMS: atom_id res chain seq x y z
N MET A 1 -19.61 18.10 -11.75
CA MET A 1 -19.22 16.81 -11.13
C MET A 1 -17.83 16.42 -11.60
N LYS A 2 -16.83 17.27 -11.32
CA LYS A 2 -15.42 16.98 -11.59
C LYS A 2 -14.62 16.90 -10.28
N ASP A 3 -15.10 17.60 -9.25
CA ASP A 3 -14.47 17.67 -7.94
C ASP A 3 -14.49 16.34 -7.16
N SER A 4 -15.52 15.51 -7.32
CA SER A 4 -15.70 14.31 -6.48
C SER A 4 -14.73 13.15 -6.77
N GLU A 5 -14.25 13.00 -8.02
CA GLU A 5 -13.28 11.95 -8.37
C GLU A 5 -11.85 12.37 -7.99
N ASP A 6 -11.53 13.66 -8.17
CA ASP A 6 -10.26 14.23 -7.77
C ASP A 6 -10.11 14.21 -6.23
N GLU A 7 -11.16 14.57 -5.49
CA GLU A 7 -11.20 14.49 -4.01
C GLU A 7 -11.05 13.04 -3.51
N LEU A 8 -11.68 12.07 -4.18
CA LEU A 8 -11.53 10.65 -3.83
C LEU A 8 -10.10 10.15 -4.07
N THR A 9 -9.51 10.53 -5.21
CA THR A 9 -8.13 10.18 -5.56
C THR A 9 -7.14 10.79 -4.58
N GLU A 10 -7.34 12.06 -4.21
CA GLU A 10 -6.53 12.74 -3.21
C GLU A 10 -6.66 12.07 -1.83
N SER A 11 -7.88 11.69 -1.41
CA SER A 11 -8.10 10.94 -0.17
C SER A 11 -7.37 9.60 -0.16
N LEU A 12 -7.38 8.87 -1.28
CA LEU A 12 -6.68 7.59 -1.41
C LEU A 12 -5.16 7.77 -1.33
N TYR A 13 -4.64 8.81 -1.98
CA TYR A 13 -3.22 9.15 -1.96
C TYR A 13 -2.74 9.49 -0.54
N TRP A 14 -3.45 10.37 0.17
CA TRP A 14 -3.08 10.76 1.53
C TRP A 14 -3.09 9.58 2.49
N GLU A 15 -4.10 8.72 2.42
CA GLU A 15 -4.20 7.55 3.28
C GLU A 15 -3.10 6.53 2.96
N ALA A 16 -2.78 6.32 1.67
CA ALA A 16 -1.68 5.48 1.24
C ALA A 16 -0.32 5.99 1.78
N CYS A 17 -0.08 7.30 1.69
CA CYS A 17 1.10 7.94 2.27
C CYS A 17 1.15 7.77 3.79
N ARG A 18 0.01 7.96 4.48
CA ARG A 18 -0.08 7.80 5.93
C ARG A 18 0.28 6.38 6.36
N ILE A 19 -0.33 5.37 5.76
CA ILE A 19 -0.08 3.96 6.10
C ILE A 19 1.38 3.60 5.81
N THR A 20 1.89 3.98 4.64
CA THR A 20 3.30 3.72 4.28
C THR A 20 4.26 4.40 5.25
N GLY A 21 3.99 5.64 5.64
CA GLY A 21 4.75 6.36 6.65
C GLY A 21 4.74 5.67 8.02
N MET A 22 3.60 5.16 8.47
CA MET A 22 3.50 4.38 9.71
C MET A 22 4.35 3.11 9.67
N ILE A 23 4.41 2.43 8.52
CA ILE A 23 5.29 1.26 8.33
C ILE A 23 6.75 1.68 8.43
N CYS A 24 7.16 2.76 7.76
CA CYS A 24 8.52 3.29 7.86
C CYS A 24 8.91 3.59 9.31
N LEU A 25 8.04 4.26 10.06
CA LEU A 25 8.26 4.56 11.48
C LEU A 25 8.39 3.29 12.32
N ASN A 26 7.53 2.29 12.08
CA ASN A 26 7.59 1.02 12.80
C ASN A 26 8.88 0.22 12.50
N LEU A 27 9.34 0.23 11.25
CA LEU A 27 10.61 -0.40 10.87
C LEU A 27 11.80 0.32 11.52
N ALA A 28 11.79 1.65 11.50
CA ALA A 28 12.84 2.47 12.11
C ALA A 28 12.94 2.25 13.63
N ASP A 29 11.80 2.20 14.33
CA ASP A 29 11.72 1.88 15.76
C ASP A 29 12.36 0.52 16.09
N ARG A 30 12.25 -0.44 15.17
CA ARG A 30 12.85 -1.78 15.30
C ARG A 30 14.29 -1.88 14.79
N GLY A 31 14.91 -0.76 14.40
CA GLY A 31 16.24 -0.72 13.81
C GLY A 31 16.35 -1.46 12.47
N GLN A 32 15.23 -1.60 11.74
CA GLN A 32 15.17 -2.30 10.45
C GLN A 32 15.37 -1.34 9.29
N GLN A 33 16.05 -1.81 8.24
CA GLN A 33 16.19 -1.03 7.01
C GLN A 33 14.85 -0.88 6.29
N THR A 34 14.70 0.26 5.63
CA THR A 34 13.55 0.56 4.77
C THR A 34 14.02 0.57 3.32
N ASP A 35 13.54 -0.41 2.55
CA ASP A 35 13.69 -0.47 1.10
C ASP A 35 12.34 -0.75 0.44
N ARG A 36 12.23 -0.50 -0.87
CA ARG A 36 11.00 -0.69 -1.67
C ARG A 36 10.37 -2.08 -1.46
N ASN A 37 11.17 -3.13 -1.54
CA ASN A 37 10.68 -4.50 -1.40
C ASN A 37 10.22 -4.79 0.03
N ARG A 38 10.91 -4.24 1.03
CA ARG A 38 10.49 -4.35 2.43
C ARG A 38 9.13 -3.69 2.66
N LEU A 39 8.91 -2.48 2.13
CA LEU A 39 7.64 -1.77 2.24
C LEU A 39 6.49 -2.55 1.57
N ILE A 40 6.71 -3.04 0.35
CA ILE A 40 5.72 -3.88 -0.35
C ILE A 40 5.35 -5.11 0.49
N ARG A 41 6.33 -5.80 1.08
CA ARG A 41 6.05 -6.98 1.92
C ARG A 41 5.22 -6.64 3.15
N GLU A 42 5.50 -5.54 3.85
CA GLU A 42 4.72 -5.14 5.02
C GLU A 42 3.29 -4.73 4.63
N LEU A 43 3.10 -4.00 3.52
CA LEU A 43 1.78 -3.67 2.99
C LEU A 43 0.98 -4.92 2.61
N VAL A 44 1.59 -5.89 1.92
CA VAL A 44 0.94 -7.17 1.56
C VAL A 44 0.54 -7.97 2.80
N LYS A 45 1.30 -7.90 3.90
CA LYS A 45 0.89 -8.54 5.16
C LYS A 45 -0.36 -7.90 5.73
N LEU A 46 -0.50 -6.57 5.65
CA LEU A 46 -1.70 -5.86 6.10
C LEU A 46 -2.93 -6.26 5.27
N VAL A 47 -2.80 -6.34 3.95
CA VAL A 47 -3.87 -6.82 3.06
C VAL A 47 -4.33 -8.23 3.47
N LYS A 48 -3.39 -9.16 3.64
CA LYS A 48 -3.69 -10.54 4.06
C LYS A 48 -4.31 -10.62 5.45
N ALA A 49 -3.95 -9.71 6.35
CA ALA A 49 -4.54 -9.64 7.68
C ALA A 49 -6.02 -9.20 7.59
N SER A 50 -6.32 -8.17 6.80
CA SER A 50 -7.70 -7.71 6.55
C SER A 50 -8.55 -8.80 5.89
N GLU A 51 -8.01 -9.51 4.89
CA GLU A 51 -8.72 -10.63 4.25
C GLU A 51 -9.05 -11.75 5.23
N LYS A 52 -8.11 -12.08 6.13
CA LYS A 52 -8.31 -13.11 7.16
C LYS A 52 -9.40 -12.73 8.15
N GLU A 53 -9.58 -11.44 8.41
CA GLU A 53 -10.62 -10.90 9.29
C GLU A 53 -11.97 -10.72 8.58
N ASN A 54 -12.07 -11.12 7.30
CA ASN A 54 -13.21 -10.87 6.41
C ASN A 54 -13.56 -9.39 6.28
N GLU A 55 -12.57 -8.51 6.47
CA GLU A 55 -12.73 -7.08 6.28
C GLU A 55 -12.54 -6.71 4.82
N VAL A 56 -13.26 -5.68 4.37
CA VAL A 56 -13.01 -5.09 3.05
C VAL A 56 -11.62 -4.47 3.08
N CYS A 57 -10.74 -4.98 2.21
CA CYS A 57 -9.38 -4.45 2.09
C CYS A 57 -9.42 -2.94 1.78
N ASN A 58 -8.71 -2.15 2.59
CA ASN A 58 -8.63 -0.70 2.39
C ASN A 58 -8.00 -0.40 1.02
N PRO A 59 -8.71 0.27 0.09
CA PRO A 59 -8.19 0.54 -1.26
C PRO A 59 -6.86 1.31 -1.27
N SER A 60 -6.59 2.10 -0.23
CA SER A 60 -5.34 2.84 -0.07
C SER A 60 -4.12 1.93 0.15
N LEU A 61 -4.32 0.72 0.70
CA LEU A 61 -3.26 -0.28 0.81
C LEU A 61 -2.86 -0.82 -0.55
N ILE A 62 -3.85 -1.14 -1.40
CA ILE A 62 -3.63 -1.61 -2.76
C ILE A 62 -2.95 -0.52 -3.58
N PHE A 63 -3.48 0.70 -3.50
CA PHE A 63 -2.89 1.86 -4.16
C PHE A 63 -1.42 2.06 -3.74
N ALA A 64 -1.09 2.00 -2.44
CA ALA A 64 0.29 2.12 -1.98
C ALA A 64 1.22 1.03 -2.57
N ILE A 65 0.73 -0.22 -2.66
CA ILE A 65 1.48 -1.32 -3.26
C ILE A 65 1.72 -1.05 -4.75
N GLU A 66 0.70 -0.61 -5.50
CA GLU A 66 0.82 -0.29 -6.92
C GLU A 66 1.82 0.86 -7.16
N GLN A 67 1.74 1.94 -6.38
CA GLN A 67 2.69 3.05 -6.47
C GLN A 67 4.13 2.61 -6.18
N LEU A 68 4.32 1.72 -5.20
CA LEU A 68 5.64 1.18 -4.90
C LEU A 68 6.10 0.16 -5.93
N ARG A 69 5.21 -0.59 -6.56
CA ARG A 69 5.56 -1.48 -7.67
C ARG A 69 5.91 -0.71 -8.92
N GLY A 70 5.31 0.46 -9.14
CA GLY A 70 5.49 1.21 -10.39
C GLY A 70 5.09 0.38 -11.62
N ASP A 71 5.52 0.83 -12.79
CA ASP A 71 5.30 0.14 -14.07
C ASP A 71 6.32 -0.98 -14.32
N ASP A 72 6.68 -1.77 -13.29
CA ASP A 72 7.69 -2.82 -13.43
C ASP A 72 7.11 -3.98 -14.29
N PRO A 73 7.53 -4.15 -15.56
CA PRO A 73 6.90 -5.09 -16.49
C PRO A 73 7.12 -6.55 -16.08
N ASP A 74 8.01 -6.82 -15.13
CA ASP A 74 8.38 -8.16 -14.68
C ASP A 74 7.52 -8.70 -13.51
N GLU A 75 6.62 -7.90 -12.91
CA GLU A 75 5.69 -8.36 -11.85
C GLU A 75 4.27 -8.73 -12.33
N VAL A 76 3.97 -8.66 -13.63
CA VAL A 76 2.66 -9.02 -14.23
C VAL A 76 2.47 -10.54 -14.36
N ARG A 77 2.84 -11.33 -13.35
CA ARG A 77 2.60 -12.78 -13.30
C ARG A 77 2.09 -13.22 -11.95
N LEU A 78 0.93 -12.70 -11.54
CA LEU A 78 0.11 -13.31 -10.49
C LEU A 78 -1.24 -13.84 -10.99
N HIS A 79 -1.46 -13.87 -12.30
CA HIS A 79 -2.54 -14.63 -12.92
C HIS A 79 -2.05 -15.34 -14.19
N SER A 80 -1.55 -16.56 -14.02
CA SER A 80 -1.58 -17.65 -15.02
C SER A 80 -1.39 -18.97 -14.29
#